data_AF-J9E660-F1
#
_entry.id   AF-J9E660-F1
#
_cell.length_a   1.000
_cell.length_b   1.000
_cell.length_c   1.000
_cell.angle_alpha   90.00
_cell.angle_beta   90.00
_cell.angle_gamma   90.00
#
_symmetry.space_group_name_H-M   'P 1'
#
loop_
_entity.id
_entity.type
_entity.pdbx_description
1 polymer ?
#
loop_
_entity_poly.entity_id
_entity_poly.type
_entity_poly.pdbx_seq_one_letter_code
_entity_poly.pdbx_strand_id
1 'polypeptide(L)' 'MDEPTNHLDIETVEALGRALNSFKGGVLIVSHDEKLIDMVCKELWVVKDRSVMTLEGGLEEYKRHVMTQLAL' A
#
# COMPACT_ATOMS: atom_id res chain seq x y z
N MET A 1 -3.41 0.25 -10.34
CA MET A 1 -3.50 -1.16 -10.75
C MET A 1 -4.33 -1.85 -9.69
N ASP A 2 -5.42 -2.50 -10.06
CA ASP A 2 -6.22 -3.27 -9.11
C ASP A 2 -5.65 -4.69 -9.10
N GLU A 3 -5.07 -5.10 -7.97
CA GLU A 3 -4.39 -6.39 -7.75
C GLU A 3 -3.25 -6.78 -8.73
N PRO A 4 -2.08 -6.11 -8.67
CA PRO A 4 -0.92 -6.52 -9.46
C PRO A 4 -0.27 -7.84 -8.99
N THR A 5 -0.64 -8.38 -7.82
CA THR A 5 0.04 -9.52 -7.16
C THR A 5 -0.56 -10.88 -7.48
N ASN A 6 -1.70 -10.96 -8.16
CA ASN A 6 -2.33 -12.24 -8.45
C ASN A 6 -1.54 -12.95 -9.57
N HIS A 7 -0.74 -13.97 -9.19
CA HIS A 7 0.24 -14.73 -9.99
C HIS A 7 1.69 -14.20 -10.09
N LEU A 8 2.19 -13.43 -9.12
CA LEU A 8 3.60 -13.03 -9.09
C LEU A 8 4.42 -13.80 -8.05
N ASP A 9 5.37 -14.60 -8.52
CA ASP A 9 6.46 -15.14 -7.67
C ASP A 9 7.21 -13.99 -6.98
N ILE A 10 7.73 -14.23 -5.77
CA ILE A 10 8.40 -13.22 -4.91
C ILE A 10 9.41 -12.35 -5.67
N GLU A 11 10.16 -12.94 -6.60
CA GLU A 11 11.11 -12.22 -7.45
C GLU A 11 10.46 -11.13 -8.33
N THR A 12 9.23 -11.37 -8.81
CA THR A 12 8.53 -10.40 -9.66
C THR A 12 7.98 -9.24 -8.86
N VAL A 13 7.56 -9.46 -7.60
CA VAL A 13 7.18 -8.37 -6.69
C VAL A 13 8.38 -7.47 -6.40
N GLU A 14 9.55 -8.05 -6.17
CA GLU A 14 10.77 -7.26 -5.99
C GLU A 14 11.19 -6.52 -7.27
N ALA A 15 11.08 -7.17 -8.43
CA ALA A 15 11.40 -6.54 -9.71
C ALA A 15 10.46 -5.36 -9.99
N LEU A 16 9.16 -5.53 -9.70
CA LEU A 16 8.15 -4.47 -9.78
C LEU A 16 8.48 -3.33 -8.80
N GLY A 17 8.84 -3.65 -7.55
CA GLY A 17 9.23 -2.65 -6.56
C GLY A 17 10.45 -1.83 -7.00
N ARG A 18 11.48 -2.49 -7.55
CA ARG A 18 12.67 -1.81 -8.11
C ARG A 18 12.32 -0.91 -9.30
N ALA A 19 11.47 -1.39 -10.20
CA ALA A 19 11.03 -0.63 -11.36
C ALA A 19 10.23 0.62 -10.96
N LEU A 20 9.30 0.48 -10.01
CA LEU A 20 8.48 1.57 -9.50
C LEU A 20 9.33 2.60 -8.74
N ASN A 21 10.30 2.15 -7.94
CA ASN A 21 11.24 3.05 -7.26
C ASN A 21 12.16 3.83 -8.22
N SER A 22 12.40 3.29 -9.43
CA SER A 22 13.18 3.96 -10.48
C SER A 22 12.34 4.87 -11.39
N PHE A 23 11.01 4.78 -11.30
CA PHE A 23 10.09 5.56 -12.11
C PHE A 23 10.00 7.00 -11.59
N LYS A 24 10.13 7.98 -12.49
CA LYS A 24 10.15 9.41 -12.13
C LYS A 24 8.77 10.08 -12.09
N GLY A 25 7.71 9.35 -12.40
CA GLY A 25 6.33 9.85 -12.33
C GLY A 25 5.67 9.54 -10.98
N GLY A 26 4.45 10.07 -10.79
CA GLY A 26 3.58 9.66 -9.68
C GLY A 26 2.93 8.33 -9.98
N VAL A 27 2.85 7.46 -8.96
CA VAL A 27 2.19 6.15 -9.06
C VAL A 27 1.16 6.05 -7.95
N LEU A 28 -0.07 5.67 -8.31
CA LEU A 28 -1.14 5.32 -7.37
C LEU A 28 -1.33 3.80 -7.38
N ILE A 29 -1.15 3.18 -6.22
CA ILE A 29 -1.23 1.73 -6.04
C ILE A 29 -2.38 1.41 -5.09
N VAL A 30 -3.21 0.45 -5.48
CA VAL A 30 -4.21 -0.18 -4.60
C VAL A 30 -3.81 -1.65 -4.52
N SER A 31 -3.51 -2.12 -3.31
CA SER A 31 -3.01 -3.47 -3.08
C SER A 31 -3.47 -3.97 -1.72
N HIS A 32 -3.66 -5.27 -1.60
CA HIS A 32 -3.83 -5.96 -0.32
C HIS A 32 -2.51 -6.57 0.20
N ASP A 33 -1.41 -6.50 -0.58
CA ASP A 33 -0.10 -7.02 -0.21
C ASP A 33 0.70 -5.99 0.61
N GLU A 34 0.91 -6.30 1.88
CA GLU A 34 1.66 -5.45 2.83
C GLU A 34 3.10 -5.20 2.40
N LYS A 35 3.79 -6.20 1.82
CA LYS A 35 5.21 -6.07 1.44
C LYS A 35 5.38 -5.16 0.25
N LEU A 36 4.48 -5.24 -0.73
CA LEU A 36 4.51 -4.33 -1.88
C LEU A 36 4.26 -2.88 -1.45
N ILE A 37 3.31 -2.66 -0.54
CA ILE A 37 3.00 -1.33 -0.01
C ILE A 37 4.23 -0.78 0.71
N ASP A 38 4.82 -1.54 1.63
CA ASP A 38 5.98 -1.12 2.42
C ASP A 38 7.22 -0.85 1.55
N MET A 39 7.40 -1.60 0.46
CA MET A 39 8.57 -1.48 -0.42
C MET A 39 8.51 -0.26 -1.36
N VAL A 40 7.32 0.23 -1.72
CA VAL A 40 7.13 1.18 -2.83
C VAL A 40 6.38 2.44 -2.42
N CYS A 41 5.42 2.34 -1.51
CA CYS A 41 4.56 3.47 -1.17
C CYS A 41 5.27 4.41 -0.20
N LYS A 42 5.34 5.70 -0.57
CA LYS A 42 5.90 6.75 0.29
C LYS A 42 4.86 7.40 1.19
N GLU A 43 3.60 7.30 0.79
CA GLU A 43 2.44 7.81 1.50
C GLU A 43 1.34 6.76 1.43
N LEU A 44 0.57 6.64 2.50
CA LEU A 44 -0.55 5.71 2.59
C LEU A 44 -1.83 6.50 2.81
N TRP A 45 -2.83 6.29 1.97
CA TRP A 45 -4.11 6.99 2.05
C TRP A 45 -5.23 6.00 2.36
N VAL A 46 -6.10 6.38 3.28
CA VAL A 46 -7.28 5.61 3.68
C VAL A 46 -8.52 6.36 3.24
N VAL A 47 -9.37 5.67 2.47
CA VAL A 47 -10.67 6.18 2.06
C VAL A 47 -11.72 5.61 3.00
N LYS A 48 -12.37 6.47 3.78
CA LYS A 48 -13.44 6.07 4.70
C LYS A 48 -14.43 7.22 4.90
N ASP A 49 -15.71 6.92 5.16
CA ASP A 49 -16.72 7.92 5.54
C ASP A 49 -16.86 9.10 4.55
N ARG A 50 -16.64 8.82 3.26
CA ARG A 50 -16.61 9.80 2.15
C ARG A 50 -15.47 10.83 2.27
N SER A 51 -14.44 10.55 3.07
CA SER A 51 -13.22 11.32 3.17
C SER A 51 -11.99 10.47 2.81
N VAL A 52 -10.89 11.16 2.52
CA VAL A 52 -9.57 10.56 2.30
C VAL A 52 -8.65 11.12 3.37
N MET A 53 -7.95 10.24 4.08
CA MET A 53 -7.02 10.60 5.14
C MET A 53 -5.64 10.01 4.82
N THR A 54 -4.59 10.81 5.00
CA THR A 54 -3.20 10.35 4.88
C THR A 54 -2.74 9.78 6.22
N LEU A 55 -2.08 8.63 6.20
CA LEU A 55 -1.44 8.00 7.36
C LEU A 55 0.07 8.18 7.27
N GLU A 56 0.62 9.01 8.15
CA GLU A 56 2.06 9.30 8.22
C GLU A 56 2.85 8.14 8.84
N GLY A 57 2.21 7.37 9.73
CA GLY A 57 2.79 6.18 10.37
C GLY A 57 2.69 4.91 9.52
N GLY A 58 2.35 5.04 8.23
CA GLY A 58 2.34 3.94 7.27
C GLY A 58 1.43 2.78 7.67
N LEU A 59 1.88 1.56 7.38
CA LEU A 59 1.08 0.35 7.55
C LEU A 59 0.77 0.03 9.02
N GLU A 60 1.68 0.36 9.95
CA GLU A 60 1.48 0.13 11.37
C GLU A 60 0.39 1.03 11.95
N GLU A 61 0.31 2.28 11.49
CA GLU A 61 -0.81 3.15 11.82
C GLU A 61 -2.13 2.63 11.24
N TYR A 62 -2.11 2.15 10.01
CA TYR A 62 -3.28 1.53 9.38
C TYR A 62 -3.78 0.32 10.20
N LYS A 63 -2.89 -0.59 10.60
CA LYS A 63 -3.21 -1.74 11.45
C LYS A 63 -3.85 -1.32 12.77
N ARG A 64 -3.29 -0.32 13.47
CA ARG A 64 -3.90 0.22 14.69
C ARG A 64 -5.30 0.75 14.41
N HIS A 65 -5.47 1.50 13.32
CA HIS A 65 -6.76 2.10 12.96
C HIS A 65 -7.84 1.04 12.69
N VAL A 66 -7.50 -0.04 11.98
CA VAL A 66 -8.39 -1.18 11.72
C VAL A 66 -8.70 -1.94 13.01
N MET A 67 -7.70 -2.21 13.85
CA MET A 67 -7.88 -2.91 15.12
C MET A 67 -8.78 -2.15 16.08
N THR A 68 -8.64 -0.82 16.18
CA THR A 68 -9.54 0.03 16.98
C THR A 68 -10.98 -0.03 16.49
N GLN A 69 -11.21 -0.16 15.18
CA GLN A 69 -12.54 -0.25 14.60
C GLN A 69 -13.21 -1.61 14.78
N LEU A 70 -12.43 -2.69 14.77
CA LEU A 70 -12.93 -4.05 15.01
C LEU A 70 -13.17 -4.35 16.50
N ALA A 71 -12.54 -3.59 17.39
CA ALA A 71 -12.73 -3.69 18.84
C ALA A 71 -13.98 -2.96 19.37
N LEU A 72 -14.77 -2.35 18.46
CA LEU A 72 -16.06 -1.70 18.72
C LEU A 72 -17.21 -2.61 18.25
#